data_AF-A0A533RQM8-F1
#
_entry.id   AF-A0A533RQM8-F1
#
_cell.length_a   1.000
_cell.length_b   1.000
_cell.length_c   1.000
_cell.angle_alpha   90.00
_cell.angle_beta   90.00
_cell.angle_gamma   90.00
#
_symmetry.space_group_name_H-M   'P 1'
#
loop_
_entity.id
_entity.type
_entity.pdbx_description
1 polymer ?
#
loop_
_entity_poly.entity_id
_entity_poly.type
_entity_poly.pdbx_seq_one_letter_code
_entity_poly.pdbx_strand_id
1 'polypeptide(L)' 'LHNSFKYEVDSKQLGDMVLMQLRELDKVAYVRFASVYKSFQDLDEFTSELKALK' A
#
# COMPACT_ATOMS: atom_id res chain seq x y z
N LEU A 1 20.80 12.66 -25.70
CA LEU A 1 20.61 11.84 -24.48
C LEU A 1 19.14 11.88 -24.10
N HIS A 2 18.33 10.99 -24.67
CA HIS A 2 16.92 10.83 -24.30
C HIS A 2 16.70 9.34 -24.16
N ASN A 3 17.27 8.77 -23.09
CA ASN A 3 16.89 7.42 -22.67
C ASN A 3 15.52 7.57 -22.03
N SER A 4 14.48 7.47 -22.85
CA SER A 4 13.09 7.49 -22.40
C SER A 4 12.96 6.50 -21.25
N PHE A 5 12.30 6.90 -20.16
CA PHE A 5 12.04 6.17 -18.91
C PHE A 5 11.32 4.80 -19.06
N LYS A 6 11.60 4.03 -20.12
CA LYS A 6 10.96 2.77 -20.51
C LYS A 6 11.08 1.65 -19.48
N TYR A 7 11.99 1.78 -18.52
CA TYR A 7 12.26 0.77 -17.49
C TYR A 7 12.01 1.27 -16.07
N GLU A 8 11.55 2.51 -15.90
CA GLU A 8 11.16 2.99 -14.57
C GLU A 8 9.73 2.56 -14.29
N VAL A 9 9.49 2.14 -13.05
CA VAL A 9 8.17 1.79 -12.56
C VAL A 9 7.77 2.86 -11.57
N ASP A 10 6.55 3.39 -11.73
CA ASP A 10 6.02 4.36 -10.79
C ASP A 10 5.91 3.74 -9.39
N SER A 11 6.48 4.39 -8.39
CA SER A 11 6.51 3.89 -7.01
C SER A 11 5.11 3.67 -6.43
N LYS A 12 4.11 4.44 -6.88
CA LYS A 12 2.71 4.26 -6.49
C LYS A 12 2.17 2.95 -7.06
N GLN A 13 2.45 2.66 -8.33
CA GLN A 13 2.07 1.38 -8.93
C GLN A 13 2.64 0.20 -8.15
N LEU A 14 3.91 0.26 -7.75
CA LEU A 14 4.54 -0.78 -6.95
C LEU A 14 3.90 -0.90 -5.55
N GLY A 15 3.64 0.22 -4.88
CA GLY A 15 3.00 0.23 -3.57
C GLY A 15 1.58 -0.34 -3.59
N ASP A 16 0.81 -0.07 -4.64
CA ASP A 16 -0.54 -0.61 -4.83
C ASP A 16 -0.50 -2.13 -5.04
N MET A 17 0.47 -2.64 -5.80
CA MET A 17 0.69 -4.08 -5.98
C MET A 17 1.06 -4.77 -4.65
N VAL A 18 1.91 -4.15 -3.84
CA VAL A 18 2.30 -4.65 -2.51
C VAL A 18 1.09 -4.70 -1.58
N LEU A 19 0.28 -3.64 -1.53
CA LEU A 19 -0.96 -3.63 -0.72
C LEU A 19 -1.91 -4.77 -1.11
N MET A 20 -2.11 -4.97 -2.41
CA MET A 20 -3.00 -6.02 -2.91
C MET A 20 -2.55 -7.41 -2.46
N GLN A 21 -1.24 -7.70 -2.53
CA GLN A 21 -0.73 -9.01 -2.13
C GLN A 21 -0.66 -9.19 -0.62
N LEU A 22 -0.26 -8.17 0.14
CA LEU A 22 -0.19 -8.26 1.59
C LEU A 22 -1.58 -8.45 2.22
N ARG A 23 -2.64 -7.89 1.63
CA ARG A 23 -4.01 -8.05 2.13
C ARG A 23 -4.41 -9.53 2.28
N GLU A 24 -4.03 -10.36 1.31
CA GLU A 24 -4.33 -11.79 1.30
C GLU A 24 -3.28 -12.62 2.06
N LEU A 25 -2.01 -12.21 1.99
CA LEU A 25 -0.89 -12.97 2.54
C LEU A 25 -0.73 -12.81 4.06
N ASP A 26 -0.75 -11.57 4.56
CA ASP A 26 -0.51 -11.25 5.97
C ASP A 26 -1.16 -9.91 6.34
N LYS A 27 -2.23 -9.99 7.13
CA LYS A 27 -2.99 -8.83 7.59
C LYS A 27 -2.15 -7.87 8.44
N VAL A 28 -1.21 -8.34 9.25
CA VAL A 28 -0.36 -7.48 10.10
C VAL A 28 0.65 -6.71 9.23
N ALA A 29 1.25 -7.38 8.24
CA ALA A 29 2.15 -6.74 7.29
C ALA A 29 1.42 -5.72 6.40
N TYR A 30 0.22 -6.04 5.91
CA TYR A 30 -0.64 -5.12 5.15
C TYR A 30 -0.86 -3.82 5.93
N VAL A 31 -1.28 -3.95 7.19
CA VAL A 31 -1.60 -2.83 8.06
C VAL A 31 -0.37 -1.93 8.33
N ARG A 32 0.81 -2.53 8.60
CA ARG A 32 2.07 -1.77 8.79
C ARG A 32 2.53 -1.05 7.53
N PHE A 33 2.36 -1.68 6.37
CA PHE A 33 2.73 -1.07 5.10
C PHE A 33 1.76 0.08 4.76
N ALA A 34 0.45 -0.17 4.88
CA ALA A 34 -0.60 0.79 4.59
C ALA A 34 -0.50 2.04 5.48
N SER A 35 -0.13 1.90 6.76
CA SER A 35 0.01 3.05 7.67
C SER A 35 1.03 4.09 7.22
N VAL A 36 2.11 3.65 6.57
CA VAL A 36 3.12 4.57 6.02
C VAL A 36 2.73 4.97 4.60
N TYR A 37 2.40 4.00 3.75
CA TYR A 37 2.19 4.22 2.32
C TYR A 37 0.97 5.10 2.02
N LYS A 38 -0.14 4.93 2.75
CA LYS A 38 -1.33 5.78 2.58
C LYS A 38 -1.32 7.05 3.45
N SER A 39 -0.31 7.23 4.32
CA SER A 39 -0.25 8.34 5.27
C SER A 39 -1.59 8.55 6.01
N PHE A 40 -2.16 7.48 6.55
CA PHE A 40 -3.39 7.59 7.34
C PHE A 40 -3.15 8.58 8.47
N GLN A 41 -3.91 9.67 8.47
CA GLN A 41 -3.76 10.71 9.48
C GLN A 41 -4.50 10.36 10.78
N ASP A 42 -5.46 9.43 10.72
CA ASP A 42 -6.34 9.10 11.84
C ASP A 42 -6.44 7.60 12.15
N LEU A 43 -6.50 7.29 13.45
CA LEU A 43 -6.76 5.95 14.01
C LEU A 43 -8.13 5.41 13.60
N ASP A 44 -9.08 6.31 13.27
CA ASP A 44 -10.42 5.96 12.80
C ASP A 44 -10.41 5.42 11.36
N GLU A 45 -9.55 5.95 10.47
CA GLU A 45 -9.34 5.36 9.13
C GLU A 45 -8.72 3.97 9.24
N PHE A 46 -7.75 3.82 10.14
CA PHE A 46 -7.09 2.57 10.42
C PHE A 46 -8.04 1.50 10.97
N THR A 47 -8.87 1.85 11.96
CA THR A 47 -9.86 0.92 12.52
C THR A 47 -11.00 0.61 11.55
N SER A 48 -11.33 1.54 10.65
CA SER A 48 -12.29 1.30 9.56
C SER A 48 -11.77 0.29 8.54
N GLU A 49 -10.50 0.39 8.12
CA GLU A 49 -9.84 -0.63 7.28
C GLU A 49 -9.77 -1.99 8.00
N LEU A 50 -9.46 -2.03 9.30
CA LEU A 50 -9.47 -3.28 10.08
C LEU A 50 -10.87 -3.92 10.16
N LYS A 51 -11.94 -3.12 10.23
CA LYS A 51 -13.32 -3.63 10.16
C LYS A 51 -13.67 -4.17 8.78
N ALA A 52 -13.13 -3.57 7.70
CA ALA A 52 -13.33 -4.05 6.33
C ALA A 52 -12.58 -5.36 6.02
N LEU A 53 -11.56 -5.69 6.82
CA LEU A 53 -10.80 -6.95 6.72
C LEU A 53 -11.40 -8.12 7.53
N LYS A 54 -12.51 -7.88 8.25
CA LYS A 54 -13.25 -8.92 8.98
C LYS A 54 -14.24 -9.65 8.10
#